data_AF-A0A9E1MB12-F1
#
_entry.id   AF-A0A9E1MB12-F1
#
_cell.length_a   1.000
_cell.length_b   1.000
_cell.length_c   1.000
_cell.angle_alpha   90.00
_cell.angle_beta   90.00
_cell.angle_gamma   90.00
#
_symmetry.space_group_name_H-M   'P 1'
#
loop_
_entity.id
_entity.type
_entity.pdbx_description
1 polymer ?
#
loop_
_entity_poly.entity_id
_entity_poly.type
_entity_poly.pdbx_seq_one_letter_code
_entity_poly.pdbx_strand_id
1 'polypeptide(L)'
;LIAEKTGPHFAVGDTCYSHEEDMVTYNPDGKQIVARENDFSKLRSEDMSKAYFNCHTDITIPYDELDKITVIRKDGTTEDIISDGRFVLAGIEELNKPLDR
;
A
#
# COMPACT_ATOMS: atom_id res chain seq x y z
N LEU A 1 9.93 -10.68 -1.79
CA LEU A 1 10.67 -9.86 -2.78
C LEU A 1 10.15 -9.96 -4.21
N ILE A 2 10.20 -11.09 -4.93
CA ILE A 2 9.75 -11.08 -6.35
C ILE A 2 8.22 -11.05 -6.46
N ALA A 3 7.51 -11.87 -5.68
CA ALA A 3 6.05 -11.95 -5.73
C ALA A 3 5.35 -10.62 -5.43
N GLU A 4 5.80 -9.85 -4.44
CA GLU A 4 5.21 -8.53 -4.11
C GLU A 4 5.29 -7.51 -5.27
N LYS A 5 6.15 -7.76 -6.27
CA LYS A 5 6.33 -6.87 -7.43
C LYS A 5 5.53 -7.32 -8.65
N THR A 6 4.82 -8.45 -8.57
CA THR A 6 4.03 -8.95 -9.70
C THR A 6 2.60 -8.42 -9.71
N GLY A 7 2.18 -7.71 -8.66
CA GLY A 7 0.87 -7.09 -8.58
C GLY A 7 0.71 -6.20 -7.35
N PRO A 8 -0.48 -5.59 -7.20
CA PRO A 8 -0.84 -4.90 -5.97
C PRO A 8 -0.73 -5.86 -4.79
N HIS A 9 -0.19 -5.40 -3.67
CA HIS A 9 -0.13 -6.16 -2.44
C HIS A 9 -0.56 -5.30 -1.27
N PHE A 10 -0.98 -5.99 -0.21
CA PHE A 10 -1.17 -5.40 1.11
C PHE A 10 -0.37 -6.22 2.11
N ALA A 11 -0.05 -5.62 3.25
CA ALA A 11 0.69 -6.30 4.31
C ALA A 11 -0.20 -6.52 5.54
N VAL A 12 -0.04 -7.68 6.18
CA VAL A 12 -0.59 -7.97 7.50
C VAL A 12 0.53 -7.96 8.52
N GLY A 13 0.32 -7.27 9.64
CA GLY A 13 1.29 -7.12 10.72
C GLY A 13 1.75 -5.68 10.87
N ASP A 14 3.03 -5.52 11.14
CA ASP A 14 3.65 -4.23 11.42
C ASP A 14 3.78 -3.36 10.16
N THR A 15 3.94 -2.05 10.30
CA THR A 15 4.22 -1.18 9.14
C THR A 15 5.68 -1.35 8.70
N CYS A 16 6.01 -0.91 7.48
CA CYS A 16 7.41 -0.87 7.01
C CYS A 16 8.30 0.08 7.84
N TYR A 17 7.72 0.83 8.78
CA TYR A 17 8.37 1.84 9.60
C TYR A 17 8.32 1.50 11.10
N SER A 18 8.22 0.21 11.40
CA SER A 18 8.26 -0.29 12.78
C SER A 18 9.48 0.26 13.51
N HIS A 19 9.26 0.89 14.66
CA HIS A 19 10.28 1.57 15.48
C HIS A 19 10.84 2.88 14.90
N GLU A 20 10.33 3.34 13.75
CA GLU A 20 10.70 4.60 13.11
C GLU A 20 9.53 5.60 13.01
N GLU A 21 8.41 5.32 13.68
CA GLU A 21 7.18 6.12 13.55
C GLU A 21 7.39 7.59 13.95
N ASP A 22 8.25 7.83 14.94
CA ASP A 22 8.57 9.15 15.49
C ASP A 22 9.76 9.83 14.81
N MET A 23 10.49 9.13 13.92
CA MET A 23 11.55 9.76 13.14
C MET A 23 10.97 10.65 12.05
N VAL A 24 11.75 11.45 11.34
CA VAL A 24 11.27 12.13 10.12
C VAL A 24 11.98 11.47 8.94
N THR A 25 11.21 10.75 8.11
CA THR A 25 11.75 9.99 6.97
C THR A 25 11.26 10.62 5.68
N TYR A 26 12.14 10.71 4.68
CA TYR A 26 11.85 11.23 3.36
C TYR A 26 12.02 10.14 2.31
N ASN A 27 11.17 10.13 1.29
CA ASN A 27 11.36 9.30 0.11
C ASN A 27 12.48 9.89 -0.78
N PRO A 28 12.96 9.16 -1.82
CA PRO A 28 13.99 9.67 -2.73
C PRO A 28 13.63 10.99 -3.45
N ASP A 29 12.34 11.31 -3.57
CA ASP A 29 11.85 12.58 -4.14
C ASP A 29 11.84 13.74 -3.12
N GLY A 30 12.32 13.51 -1.89
CA GLY A 30 12.34 14.50 -0.81
C GLY A 30 10.98 14.74 -0.15
N LYS A 31 9.96 13.89 -0.41
CA LYS A 31 8.65 13.98 0.23
C LYS A 31 8.66 13.25 1.56
N GLN A 32 8.14 13.90 2.61
CA GLN A 32 8.02 13.26 3.92
C GLN A 32 7.05 12.08 3.87
N ILE A 33 7.45 10.98 4.47
CA ILE A 33 6.66 9.77 4.63
C ILE A 33 5.77 9.95 5.87
N VAL A 34 4.46 9.98 5.67
CA VAL A 34 3.49 10.28 6.74
C VAL A 34 2.69 9.05 7.21
N ALA A 35 2.49 8.05 6.35
CA ALA A 35 1.74 6.83 6.66
C ALA A 35 2.66 5.78 7.32
N ARG A 36 2.99 5.99 8.60
CA ARG A 36 3.94 5.13 9.34
C ARG A 36 3.36 4.47 10.58
N GLU A 37 2.24 5.01 11.07
CA GLU A 37 1.55 4.56 12.25
C GLU A 37 0.23 3.86 11.87
N ASN A 38 -0.14 2.84 12.65
CA ASN A 38 -1.47 2.23 12.64
C ASN A 38 -2.02 2.13 14.08
N ASP A 39 -3.21 1.56 14.24
CA ASP A 39 -3.88 1.47 15.54
C ASP A 39 -3.08 0.68 16.60
N PHE A 40 -2.20 -0.24 16.17
CA PHE A 40 -1.36 -1.02 17.08
C PHE A 40 -0.01 -0.36 17.34
N SER A 41 0.72 0.08 16.31
CA SER A 41 2.04 0.70 16.51
C SER A 41 1.96 2.00 17.31
N LYS A 42 0.80 2.67 17.33
CA LYS A 42 0.50 3.80 18.23
C LYS A 42 0.62 3.43 19.71
N LEU A 43 0.32 2.19 20.09
CA LEU A 43 0.41 1.70 21.46
C LEU A 43 1.87 1.69 21.98
N ARG A 44 2.90 1.90 21.15
CA ARG A 44 4.31 2.00 21.60
C ARG A 44 4.52 3.04 22.70
N SER A 45 3.69 4.08 22.72
CA SER A 45 3.73 5.16 23.71
C SER A 45 3.07 4.77 25.05
N GLU A 46 2.24 3.71 25.06
CA GLU A 46 1.45 3.27 26.22
C GLU A 46 1.93 1.90 26.74
N ASP A 47 2.03 0.92 25.84
CA ASP A 47 2.46 -0.45 26.10
C ASP A 47 3.14 -1.03 24.84
N MET A 48 4.47 -0.96 24.82
CA MET A 48 5.28 -1.43 23.70
C MET A 48 5.12 -2.93 23.40
N SER A 49 4.68 -3.74 24.37
CA SER A 49 4.45 -5.17 24.14
C SER A 49 3.25 -5.46 23.24
N LYS A 50 2.35 -4.48 23.06
CA LYS A 50 1.17 -4.57 22.19
C LYS A 50 1.36 -3.89 20.84
N ALA A 51 2.49 -3.20 20.64
CA ALA A 51 2.69 -2.33 19.50
C ALA A 51 3.19 -3.05 18.25
N TYR A 52 3.87 -4.19 18.44
CA TYR A 52 4.59 -4.88 17.37
C TYR A 52 4.32 -6.39 17.38
N PHE A 53 3.94 -6.91 16.23
CA PHE A 53 3.66 -8.33 15.98
C PHE A 53 4.92 -9.11 15.60
N ASN A 54 6.03 -8.41 15.29
CA ASN A 54 7.28 -8.98 14.78
C ASN A 54 7.07 -9.74 13.46
N CYS A 55 6.12 -9.28 12.65
CA CYS A 55 5.87 -9.80 11.32
C CYS A 55 5.36 -8.70 10.39
N HIS A 56 5.75 -8.81 9.13
CA HIS A 56 5.22 -8.01 8.03
C HIS A 56 5.03 -8.98 6.88
N THR A 57 3.79 -9.38 6.64
CA THR A 57 3.48 -10.41 5.65
C THR A 57 2.79 -9.78 4.47
N ASP A 58 3.53 -9.62 3.37
CA ASP A 58 2.98 -9.16 2.11
C ASP A 58 2.14 -10.25 1.44
N ILE A 59 0.91 -9.90 1.07
CA ILE A 59 -0.02 -10.71 0.31
C ILE A 59 -0.26 -10.00 -1.01
N THR A 60 0.22 -10.61 -2.09
CA THR A 60 0.03 -10.10 -3.46
C THR A 60 -1.31 -10.58 -4.00
N ILE A 61 -2.06 -9.66 -4.61
CA ILE A 61 -3.29 -9.94 -5.32
C ILE A 61 -2.95 -10.02 -6.81
N PRO A 62 -3.19 -11.18 -7.47
CA PRO A 62 -3.05 -11.30 -8.91
C PRO A 62 -3.96 -10.30 -9.64
N TYR A 63 -3.46 -9.69 -10.73
CA TYR A 63 -4.25 -8.71 -11.49
C TYR A 63 -5.54 -9.32 -12.03
N ASP A 64 -5.52 -10.56 -12.50
CA ASP A 64 -6.67 -11.30 -13.02
C ASP A 64 -7.73 -11.65 -11.97
N GLU A 65 -7.37 -11.64 -10.68
CA GLU A 65 -8.29 -11.84 -9.56
C GLU A 65 -8.80 -10.51 -8.96
N LEU A 66 -8.24 -9.38 -9.40
CA LEU A 66 -8.55 -8.06 -8.87
C LEU A 66 -9.69 -7.41 -9.65
N ASP A 67 -10.86 -7.30 -9.00
CA ASP A 67 -12.02 -6.60 -9.56
C ASP A 67 -11.71 -5.11 -9.77
N LYS A 68 -11.55 -4.34 -8.68
CA LYS A 68 -11.30 -2.89 -8.75
C LYS A 68 -10.39 -2.36 -7.67
N ILE A 69 -9.63 -1.32 -8.03
CA ILE A 69 -9.06 -0.36 -7.08
C ILE A 69 -9.70 0.99 -7.35
N THR A 70 -10.56 1.44 -6.44
CA THR A 70 -11.31 2.69 -6.57
C THR A 70 -10.83 3.70 -5.53
N VAL A 71 -10.50 4.92 -5.98
CA VAL A 71 -10.30 6.07 -5.10
C VAL A 71 -11.65 6.59 -4.66
N ILE A 72 -11.84 6.72 -3.34
CA ILE A 72 -13.00 7.39 -2.75
C ILE A 72 -12.54 8.76 -2.26
N ARG A 73 -13.06 9.83 -2.86
CA ARG A 73 -12.72 11.20 -2.47
C ARG A 73 -13.60 11.68 -1.32
N LYS A 74 -13.15 12.75 -0.65
CA LYS A 74 -13.86 13.36 0.49
C LYS A 74 -15.28 13.83 0.13
N ASP A 75 -15.51 14.22 -1.11
CA ASP A 75 -16.82 14.65 -1.62
C ASP A 75 -17.72 13.47 -2.05
N GLY A 76 -17.26 12.22 -1.88
CA GLY A 76 -17.97 11.00 -2.26
C GLY A 76 -17.82 10.63 -3.73
N THR A 77 -17.14 11.45 -4.55
CA THR A 77 -16.83 11.06 -5.93
C THR A 77 -15.82 9.93 -5.96
N THR A 78 -15.95 9.07 -6.96
CA THR A 78 -15.11 7.89 -7.12
C THR A 78 -14.39 7.91 -8.46
N GLU A 79 -13.19 7.35 -8.51
CA GLU A 79 -12.49 7.07 -9.76
C GLU A 79 -11.74 5.75 -9.66
N ASP A 80 -11.91 4.90 -10.66
CA ASP A 80 -11.23 3.60 -10.72
C ASP A 80 -9.79 3.82 -11.22
N ILE A 81 -8.81 3.29 -10.50
CA ILE A 81 -7.41 3.21 -10.92
C ILE A 81 -7.17 1.92 -11.70
N ILE A 82 -7.72 0.83 -11.16
CA ILE A 82 -7.69 -0.50 -11.77
C ILE A 82 -9.12 -1.03 -11.86
N SER A 83 -9.48 -1.63 -12.99
CA SER A 83 -10.72 -2.40 -13.20
C SER A 83 -10.41 -3.62 -14.07
N ASP A 84 -10.96 -4.78 -13.71
CA ASP A 84 -10.76 -6.05 -14.41
C ASP A 84 -9.27 -6.37 -14.66
N GLY A 85 -8.44 -6.16 -13.63
CA GLY A 85 -6.99 -6.36 -13.70
C GLY A 85 -6.20 -5.39 -14.58
N ARG A 86 -6.82 -4.31 -15.08
CA ARG A 86 -6.19 -3.33 -15.97
C ARG A 86 -6.15 -1.93 -15.38
N PHE A 87 -5.12 -1.17 -15.72
CA PHE A 87 -5.05 0.26 -15.42
C PHE A 87 -6.03 1.04 -16.31
N VAL A 88 -6.90 1.87 -15.73
CA VAL A 88 -8.00 2.53 -16.46
C VAL A 88 -7.98 4.07 -16.44
N LEU A 89 -7.03 4.69 -15.74
CA LEU A 89 -6.88 6.15 -15.78
C LEU A 89 -6.41 6.61 -17.18
N ALA A 90 -6.87 7.77 -17.60
CA ALA A 90 -6.45 8.36 -18.87
C ALA A 90 -4.95 8.70 -18.85
N GLY A 91 -4.23 8.33 -19.91
CA GLY A 91 -2.81 8.66 -20.09
C GLY A 91 -1.83 7.68 -19.45
N ILE A 92 -2.30 6.57 -18.87
CA ILE A 92 -1.46 5.49 -18.33
C ILE A 92 -1.66 4.16 -19.06
N GLU A 93 -2.21 4.18 -20.27
CA GLU A 93 -2.52 2.98 -21.06
C GLU A 93 -1.29 2.11 -21.31
N GLU A 94 -0.12 2.74 -21.41
CA GLU A 94 1.19 2.09 -21.54
C GLU A 94 1.50 1.08 -20.41
N LEU A 95 0.95 1.28 -19.20
CA LEU A 95 1.13 0.37 -18.08
C LEU A 95 0.45 -0.99 -18.30
N ASN A 96 -0.48 -1.09 -19.25
CA ASN A 96 -1.16 -2.35 -19.59
C ASN A 96 -0.34 -3.22 -20.56
N LYS A 97 0.67 -2.67 -21.27
CA LYS A 97 1.47 -3.43 -22.25
C LYS A 97 2.12 -4.70 -21.67
N PRO A 98 2.67 -4.70 -20.45
CA PRO A 98 3.23 -5.92 -19.86
C PRO A 98 2.20 -7.00 -19.54
N LEU A 99 0.91 -6.63 -19.47
CA LEU A 99 -0.21 -7.52 -19.14
C LEU A 99 -0.85 -8.18 -20.37
N ASP A 100 -0.58 -7.68 -21.58
CA ASP A 100 -1.13 -8.18 -22.86
C ASP A 100 -0.42 -9.42 -23.41
N ARG A 101 0.09 -10.29 -22.54
CA ARG A 101 0.87 -11.48 -22.93
C ARG A 101 0.01 -12.66 -23.34
#